data_AF-A0A0U2Q763-F1
#
_entry.id   AF-A0A0U2Q763-F1
#
_cell.length_a   1.000
_cell.length_b   1.000
_cell.length_c   1.000
_cell.angle_alpha   90.00
_cell.angle_beta   90.00
_cell.angle_gamma   90.00
#
_symmetry.space_group_name_H-M   'P 1'
#
loop_
_entity.id
_entity.type
_entity.pdbx_description
1 polymer ?
#
loop_
_entity_poly.entity_id
_entity_poly.type
_entity_poly.pdbx_seq_one_letter_code
_entity_poly.pdbx_strand_id
1 'polypeptide(L)'
;SSHESLPGIEDSARFFVGQDWGIARKVLENHKVAWVIAYDSQRTAQNSAEILGMAVPQQPVCMTLDKAATTAPPFLVLSAQNGIAKLYRVIAR
;
A
#
# COMPACT_ATOMS: atom_id res chain seq x y z
N SER A 1 16.16 11.66 20.97
CA SER A 1 16.70 10.91 19.81
C SER A 1 15.93 11.36 18.58
N SER A 2 16.55 12.16 17.71
CA SER A 2 15.91 12.62 16.48
C SER A 2 16.10 11.56 15.41
N HIS A 3 15.14 10.65 15.28
CA HIS A 3 15.06 9.77 14.12
C HIS A 3 14.36 10.58 13.01
N GLU A 4 15.14 11.17 12.12
CA GLU A 4 14.62 11.69 10.86
C GLU A 4 13.93 10.54 10.13
N SER A 5 12.62 10.67 9.91
CA SER A 5 11.83 9.72 9.13
C SER A 5 12.44 9.55 7.74
N LEU A 6 12.59 8.31 7.28
CA LEU A 6 12.99 8.04 5.90
C LEU A 6 12.01 8.78 4.96
N PRO A 7 12.50 9.58 4.00
CA PRO A 7 11.63 10.27 3.05
C PRO A 7 10.68 9.28 2.39
N GLY A 8 9.36 9.55 2.47
CA GLY A 8 8.32 8.70 1.88
C GLY A 8 7.75 7.61 2.78
N ILE A 9 8.20 7.47 4.04
CA ILE A 9 7.61 6.50 4.98
C ILE A 9 6.14 6.83 5.29
N GLU A 10 5.83 8.11 5.54
CA GLU A 10 4.46 8.55 5.78
C GLU A 10 3.58 8.35 4.54
N ASP A 11 4.12 8.60 3.35
CA ASP A 11 3.37 8.43 2.10
C ASP A 11 3.10 6.95 1.82
N SER A 12 4.07 6.07 2.10
CA SER A 12 3.87 4.62 2.04
C SER A 12 2.79 4.17 3.03
N ALA A 13 2.82 4.70 4.26
CA ALA A 13 1.80 4.43 5.25
C ALA A 13 0.42 4.91 4.77
N ARG A 14 0.32 6.15 4.25
CA ARG A 14 -0.91 6.72 3.69
C ARG A 14 -1.45 5.89 2.53
N PHE A 15 -0.57 5.37 1.68
CA PHE A 15 -0.95 4.44 0.60
C PHE A 15 -1.61 3.19 1.18
N PHE A 16 -0.97 2.51 2.15
CA PHE A 16 -1.46 1.24 2.66
C PHE A 16 -2.74 1.33 3.48
N VAL A 17 -2.91 2.40 4.29
CA VAL A 17 -4.16 2.61 5.06
C VAL A 17 -5.23 3.38 4.29
N GLY A 18 -4.92 3.88 3.10
CA GLY A 18 -5.89 4.57 2.25
C GLY A 18 -7.13 3.72 1.97
N GLN A 19 -8.25 4.38 1.74
CA GLN A 19 -9.51 3.75 1.32
C GLN A 19 -9.96 4.22 -0.08
N ASP A 20 -9.26 5.22 -0.64
CA ASP A 20 -9.53 5.80 -1.94
C ASP A 20 -8.41 5.44 -2.91
N TRP A 21 -8.75 4.73 -3.99
CA TRP A 21 -7.78 4.29 -4.99
C TRP A 21 -7.20 5.42 -5.84
N GLY A 22 -7.91 6.54 -6.00
CA GLY A 22 -7.41 7.73 -6.68
C GLY A 22 -6.32 8.42 -5.85
N ILE A 23 -6.50 8.54 -4.54
CA ILE A 23 -5.48 9.05 -3.63
C ILE A 23 -4.29 8.09 -3.57
N ALA A 24 -4.54 6.78 -3.43
CA ALA A 24 -3.49 5.78 -3.43
C ALA A 24 -2.66 5.82 -4.72
N ARG A 25 -3.31 5.99 -5.87
CA ARG A 25 -2.62 6.14 -7.16
C ARG A 25 -1.72 7.38 -7.21
N LYS A 26 -2.19 8.53 -6.74
CA LYS A 26 -1.39 9.77 -6.69
C LYS A 26 -0.12 9.59 -5.88
N VAL A 27 -0.19 8.85 -4.76
CA VAL A 27 1.01 8.53 -3.97
C VAL A 27 2.01 7.73 -4.81
N LEU A 28 1.56 6.69 -5.50
CA LEU A 28 2.44 5.88 -6.36
C LEU A 28 3.06 6.71 -7.50
N GLU A 29 2.29 7.60 -8.11
CA GLU A 29 2.75 8.49 -9.19
C GLU A 29 3.80 9.50 -8.70
N ASN A 30 3.54 10.18 -7.58
CA ASN A 30 4.45 11.16 -6.98
C ASN A 30 5.82 10.56 -6.66
N HIS A 31 5.84 9.30 -6.20
CA HIS A 31 7.05 8.56 -5.85
C HIS A 31 7.61 7.72 -7.01
N LYS A 32 7.01 7.79 -8.21
CA LYS A 32 7.40 7.00 -9.40
C LYS A 32 7.53 5.50 -9.10
N VAL A 33 6.62 4.99 -8.27
CA VAL A 33 6.64 3.60 -7.82
C VAL A 33 6.37 2.67 -8.99
N ALA A 34 7.29 1.74 -9.26
CA ALA A 34 7.11 0.73 -10.31
C ALA A 34 6.41 -0.54 -9.79
N TRP A 35 6.56 -0.83 -8.50
CA TRP A 35 6.15 -2.08 -7.89
C TRP A 35 5.58 -1.85 -6.49
N VAL A 36 4.49 -2.55 -6.18
CA VAL A 36 3.91 -2.63 -4.84
C VAL A 36 3.98 -4.08 -4.37
N ILE A 37 4.53 -4.30 -3.18
CA ILE A 37 4.52 -5.60 -2.51
C ILE A 37 3.44 -5.55 -1.43
N ALA A 38 2.44 -6.41 -1.54
CA ALA A 38 1.45 -6.61 -0.50
C ALA A 38 1.80 -7.88 0.28
N TYR A 39 2.03 -7.76 1.58
CA TYR A 39 2.30 -8.86 2.50
C TYR A 39 1.67 -8.56 3.85
N ASP A 40 1.32 -9.61 4.61
CA ASP A 40 0.78 -9.53 5.99
C ASP A 40 -0.08 -8.27 6.20
N SER A 41 -1.25 -8.25 5.56
CA SER A 41 -2.06 -7.02 5.47
C SER A 41 -2.46 -6.46 6.83
N GLN A 42 -2.64 -7.33 7.83
CA GLN A 42 -2.95 -6.93 9.20
C GLN A 42 -1.79 -6.16 9.81
N ARG A 43 -0.56 -6.72 9.77
CA ARG A 43 0.62 -6.02 10.27
C ARG A 43 0.88 -4.73 9.50
N THR A 44 0.76 -4.76 8.18
CA THR A 44 0.97 -3.59 7.33
C THR A 44 -0.01 -2.47 7.68
N ALA A 45 -1.28 -2.80 7.93
CA ALA A 45 -2.30 -1.84 8.34
C ALA A 45 -1.99 -1.24 9.72
N GLN A 46 -1.63 -2.07 10.70
CA GLN A 46 -1.30 -1.65 12.07
C GLN A 46 -0.09 -0.72 12.08
N ASN A 47 1.04 -1.15 11.49
CA ASN A 47 2.26 -0.35 11.45
C ASN A 47 2.04 1.00 10.73
N SER A 48 1.31 0.98 9.61
CA SER A 48 1.04 2.20 8.86
C SER A 48 0.14 3.16 9.63
N ALA A 49 -0.86 2.66 10.35
CA ALA A 49 -1.73 3.48 11.20
C ALA A 49 -0.97 4.08 12.39
N GLU A 50 -0.06 3.31 13.01
CA GLU A 50 0.83 3.78 14.07
C GLU A 50 1.76 4.90 13.59
N ILE A 51 2.39 4.74 12.42
CA ILE A 51 3.24 5.78 11.81
C ILE A 51 2.46 7.09 11.61
N LEU A 52 1.18 7.00 11.28
CA LEU A 52 0.31 8.15 11.03
C LEU A 52 -0.42 8.65 12.28
N GLY A 53 -0.24 8.01 13.45
CA GLY A 53 -0.92 8.37 14.68
C GLY A 53 -2.45 8.26 14.60
N MET A 54 -2.97 7.30 13.84
CA MET A 54 -4.42 7.11 13.62
C MET A 54 -4.88 5.69 13.93
N ALA A 55 -6.20 5.49 14.04
CA ALA A 55 -6.78 4.15 14.12
C ALA A 55 -6.73 3.45 12.76
N VAL A 56 -6.60 2.13 12.77
CA VAL A 56 -6.64 1.30 11.55
C VAL A 56 -8.02 1.45 10.87
N PRO A 57 -8.08 1.85 9.59
CA PRO A 57 -9.35 1.94 8.86
C PRO A 57 -10.01 0.57 8.65
N GLN A 58 -11.31 0.56 8.34
CA GLN A 58 -12.08 -0.68 8.17
C GLN A 58 -11.70 -1.48 6.91
N GLN A 59 -11.36 -0.79 5.82
CA GLN A 59 -11.02 -1.43 4.54
C GLN A 59 -9.78 -0.78 3.90
N PRO A 60 -8.60 -0.89 4.54
CA PRO A 60 -7.38 -0.29 4.04
C PRO A 60 -6.94 -0.99 2.74
N VAL A 61 -6.28 -0.24 1.85
CA VAL A 61 -5.72 -0.72 0.58
C VAL A 61 -4.92 -2.02 0.77
N CYS A 62 -4.10 -2.12 1.81
CA CYS A 62 -3.29 -3.33 2.05
C CYS A 62 -4.13 -4.59 2.23
N MET A 63 -5.28 -4.51 2.91
CA MET A 63 -6.20 -5.65 3.06
C MET A 63 -6.89 -6.00 1.75
N THR A 64 -7.23 -5.00 0.93
CA THR A 64 -7.83 -5.24 -0.38
C THR A 64 -6.86 -5.91 -1.35
N LEU A 65 -5.57 -5.56 -1.31
CA LEU A 65 -4.53 -6.22 -2.10
C LEU A 65 -4.27 -7.65 -1.63
N ASP A 66 -4.36 -7.91 -0.33
CA ASP A 66 -4.08 -9.23 0.25
C ASP A 66 -5.20 -10.26 0.04
N LYS A 67 -6.45 -9.85 -0.21
CA LYS A 67 -7.56 -10.78 -0.48
C LYS A 67 -7.43 -11.53 -1.82
N ALA A 68 -7.93 -10.97 -2.91
CA ALA A 68 -7.87 -11.59 -4.24
C ALA A 68 -7.19 -10.65 -5.23
N ALA A 69 -6.46 -11.19 -6.19
CA ALA A 69 -5.83 -10.34 -7.22
C ALA A 69 -6.87 -9.49 -7.98
N THR A 70 -8.09 -10.01 -8.12
CA THR A 70 -9.22 -9.36 -8.80
C THR A 70 -9.80 -8.16 -8.05
N THR A 71 -9.46 -7.96 -6.77
CA THR A 71 -9.91 -6.79 -6.00
C THR A 71 -8.95 -5.60 -6.12
N ALA A 72 -7.79 -5.78 -6.75
CA ALA A 72 -6.87 -4.69 -7.04
C ALA A 72 -7.41 -3.80 -8.19
N PRO A 73 -7.17 -2.49 -8.16
CA PRO A 73 -7.59 -1.60 -9.23
C PRO A 73 -6.78 -1.86 -10.52
N PRO A 74 -7.28 -1.46 -11.70
CA PRO A 74 -6.63 -1.77 -12.99
C PRO A 74 -5.20 -1.24 -13.17
N PHE A 75 -4.78 -0.25 -12.38
CA PHE A 75 -3.41 0.28 -12.43
C PHE A 75 -2.40 -0.55 -11.60
N LEU A 76 -2.86 -1.55 -10.84
CA LEU A 76 -2.05 -2.52 -10.12
C LEU A 76 -2.26 -3.92 -10.70
N VAL A 77 -1.36 -4.35 -11.57
CA VAL A 77 -1.44 -5.65 -12.24
C VAL A 77 -0.62 -6.68 -11.46
N LEU A 78 -1.26 -7.74 -10.97
CA LEU A 78 -0.56 -8.83 -10.30
C LEU A 78 0.46 -9.44 -11.28
N SER A 79 1.73 -9.45 -10.88
CA SER A 79 2.82 -10.00 -11.69
C SER A 79 3.40 -11.28 -11.10
N ALA A 80 3.38 -11.42 -9.78
CA ALA A 80 3.81 -12.65 -9.10
C ALA A 80 3.12 -12.76 -7.74
N GLN A 81 2.99 -13.98 -7.22
CA GLN A 81 2.57 -14.24 -5.85
C GLN A 81 3.17 -15.54 -5.32
N ASN A 82 3.30 -15.63 -4.00
CA ASN A 82 3.57 -16.88 -3.29
C ASN A 82 2.62 -16.97 -2.07
N GLY A 83 2.84 -17.93 -1.17
CA GLY A 83 2.02 -18.10 0.02
C GLY A 83 2.13 -16.99 1.08
N ILE A 84 2.98 -15.97 0.86
CA ILE A 84 3.29 -14.91 1.84
C ILE A 84 2.95 -13.52 1.29
N ALA A 85 3.19 -13.28 0.00
CA ALA A 85 3.09 -11.95 -0.58
C ALA A 85 2.63 -11.97 -2.04
N LYS A 86 2.11 -10.82 -2.47
CA LYS A 86 1.74 -10.51 -3.84
C LYS A 86 2.53 -9.33 -4.34
N LEU A 87 3.02 -9.43 -5.57
CA LEU A 87 3.78 -8.40 -6.25
C LEU A 87 2.92 -7.82 -7.38
N TYR A 88 2.62 -6.52 -7.29
CA TYR A 88 1.85 -5.78 -8.27
C TYR A 88 2.76 -4.83 -9.04
N ARG A 89 2.66 -4.87 -10.37
CA ARG A 89 3.24 -3.85 -11.24
C ARG A 89 2.31 -2.63 -11.27
N VAL A 90 2.89 -1.46 -11.07
CA VAL A 90 2.19 -0.19 -11.30
C VAL A 90 2.24 0.11 -12.79
N ILE A 91 1.08 0.28 -13.41
CA ILE A 91 0.97 0.64 -14.82
C ILE A 91 0.66 2.14 -14.91
N ALA A 92 1.60 2.91 -15.47
CA ALA A 92 1.34 4.27 -15.87
C ALA A 92 0.39 4.24 -17.08
N ARG A 93 -0.74 4.93 -16.97
CA ARG A 93 -1.55 5.33 -18.13
C ARG A 93 -1.30 6.79 -18.40
#